data_AF-A0A4P2R723-F1
#
_entry.id   AF-A0A4P2R723-F1
#
_cell.length_a   1.000
_cell.length_b   1.000
_cell.length_c   1.000
_cell.angle_alpha   90.00
_cell.angle_beta   90.00
_cell.angle_gamma   90.00
#
_symmetry.space_group_name_H-M   'P 1'
#
loop_
_entity.id
_entity.type
_entity.pdbx_description
1 polymer ?
#
loop_
_entity_poly.entity_id
_entity_poly.type
_entity_poly.pdbx_seq_one_letter_code
_entity_poly.pdbx_strand_id
1 'polypeptide(L)'
;MGMFDWYTPAPQLACPRCGTTLDGWQGKDGPCGLFEWVQGMRSPPRQHVDEECAIPACDRERFRLPARFEIYTECERCRAWIEAEGSCEGDVWTRVELVERPD
;
A
#
# COMPACT_ATOMS: atom_id res chain seq x y z
N MET A 1 12.76 -11.99 7.91
CA MET A 1 12.52 -11.19 6.69
C MET A 1 11.14 -11.55 6.19
N GLY A 2 10.17 -10.64 6.32
CA GLY A 2 8.85 -10.82 5.71
C GLY A 2 8.91 -10.26 4.29
N MET A 3 8.32 -10.97 3.33
CA MET A 3 8.08 -10.42 2.00
C MET A 3 6.71 -9.74 2.06
N PHE A 4 6.69 -8.42 2.00
CA PHE A 4 5.47 -7.62 1.97
C PHE A 4 5.61 -6.55 0.90
N ASP A 5 4.48 -6.09 0.39
CA ASP A 5 4.43 -4.96 -0.54
C ASP A 5 4.19 -3.66 0.25
N TRP A 6 4.65 -2.56 -0.33
CA TRP A 6 4.45 -1.20 0.19
C TRP A 6 3.34 -0.49 -0.58
N TYR A 7 2.64 0.39 0.12
CA TYR A 7 1.48 1.08 -0.42
C TYR A 7 1.59 2.59 -0.13
N THR A 8 1.31 3.40 -1.15
CA THR A 8 1.38 4.85 -1.04
C THR A 8 0.03 5.45 -1.43
N PRO A 9 -0.83 5.77 -0.43
CA PRO A 9 -2.04 6.56 -0.61
C PRO A 9 -1.76 7.93 -1.26
N ALA A 10 -2.63 8.35 -2.17
CA ALA A 10 -2.59 9.65 -2.82
C ALA A 10 -4.02 10.24 -2.91
N PRO A 11 -4.38 11.24 -2.08
CA PRO A 11 -3.54 11.94 -1.11
C PRO A 11 -3.12 11.05 0.08
N GLN A 12 -2.07 11.46 0.79
CA GLN A 12 -1.64 10.78 2.00
C GLN A 12 -2.72 10.86 3.09
N LEU A 13 -2.88 9.79 3.85
CA LEU A 13 -3.82 9.71 4.96
C LEU A 13 -3.23 10.33 6.22
N ALA A 14 -4.09 10.90 7.06
CA ALA A 14 -3.71 11.42 8.37
C ALA A 14 -4.12 10.45 9.48
N CYS A 15 -3.34 10.39 10.55
CA CYS A 15 -3.66 9.62 11.73
C CYS A 15 -4.94 10.17 12.38
N PRO A 16 -5.99 9.35 12.56
CA PRO A 16 -7.25 9.82 13.16
C PRO A 16 -7.08 10.24 14.64
N ARG A 17 -6.02 9.77 15.31
CA ARG A 17 -5.75 10.09 16.73
C ARG A 17 -4.97 11.38 16.94
N CYS A 18 -4.02 11.70 16.06
CA CYS A 18 -3.09 12.83 16.28
C CYS A 18 -2.91 13.77 15.09
N GLY A 19 -3.54 13.49 13.95
CA GLY A 19 -3.49 14.30 12.73
C GLY A 19 -2.18 14.23 11.94
N THR A 20 -1.16 13.53 12.43
CA THR A 20 0.11 13.35 11.70
C THR A 20 -0.09 12.52 10.44
N THR A 21 0.56 12.93 9.34
CA THR A 21 0.60 12.18 8.09
C THR A 21 1.12 10.75 8.32
N LEU A 22 0.45 9.78 7.71
CA LEU A 22 0.79 8.37 7.78
C LEU A 22 1.55 7.94 6.52
N ASP A 23 2.63 7.21 6.72
CA ASP A 23 3.47 6.61 5.67
C ASP A 23 3.75 5.14 5.98
N GLY A 24 4.66 4.51 5.22
CA GLY A 24 5.13 3.16 5.53
C GLY A 24 4.08 2.05 5.45
N TRP A 25 2.99 2.24 4.69
CA TRP A 25 1.90 1.28 4.62
C TRP A 25 2.36 -0.04 3.99
N GLN A 26 1.93 -1.13 4.60
CA GLN A 26 2.21 -2.50 4.16
C GLN A 26 0.91 -3.26 3.94
N GLY A 27 0.90 -4.14 2.94
CA GLY A 27 -0.25 -5.00 2.66
C GLY A 27 -0.20 -6.31 3.44
N LYS A 28 -1.37 -6.84 3.81
CA LYS A 28 -1.50 -8.19 4.40
C LYS A 28 -1.60 -9.28 3.33
N ASP A 29 -2.26 -8.96 2.22
CA ASP A 29 -2.68 -9.93 1.20
C ASP A 29 -2.03 -9.70 -0.18
N GLY A 30 -1.00 -8.85 -0.23
CA GLY A 30 -0.31 -8.51 -1.47
C GLY A 30 0.41 -9.72 -2.08
N PRO A 31 0.81 -9.68 -3.37
CA PRO A 31 1.58 -10.73 -4.03
C PRO A 31 2.96 -11.01 -3.39
N CYS A 32 3.31 -10.34 -2.29
CA CYS A 32 4.57 -10.46 -1.56
C CYS A 32 5.79 -10.27 -2.49
N GLY A 33 5.64 -9.39 -3.49
CA GLY A 33 6.61 -9.16 -4.54
C GLY A 33 7.65 -8.10 -4.19
N LEU A 34 7.57 -7.51 -3.00
CA LEU A 34 8.34 -6.33 -2.61
C LEU A 34 8.03 -5.12 -3.51
N PHE A 35 6.81 -5.06 -4.02
CA PHE A 35 6.38 -3.97 -4.90
C PHE A 35 6.00 -2.73 -4.12
N GLU A 36 6.20 -1.57 -4.74
CA GLU A 36 5.61 -0.31 -4.31
C GLU A 36 4.35 -0.06 -5.13
N TRP A 37 3.19 -0.11 -4.49
CA TRP A 37 1.90 0.24 -5.09
C TRP A 37 1.55 1.69 -4.77
N VAL A 38 1.21 2.48 -5.79
CA VAL A 38 0.86 3.89 -5.63
C VAL A 38 -0.57 4.12 -6.10
N GLN A 39 -1.39 4.78 -5.29
CA GLN A 39 -2.76 5.10 -5.66
C GLN A 39 -2.80 5.96 -6.92
N GLY A 40 -3.73 5.66 -7.83
CA GLY A 40 -3.83 6.26 -9.16
C GLY A 40 -2.96 5.58 -10.22
N MET A 41 -2.10 4.62 -9.85
CA MET A 41 -1.31 3.82 -10.79
C MET A 41 -1.88 2.40 -10.92
N ARG A 42 -1.86 1.88 -12.15
CA ARG A 42 -2.32 0.52 -12.47
C ARG A 42 -1.30 -0.56 -12.08
N SER A 43 -0.02 -0.23 -12.22
CA SER A 43 1.10 -1.15 -12.06
C SER A 43 2.13 -0.55 -11.10
N PRO A 44 2.88 -1.37 -10.36
CA PRO A 44 3.83 -0.86 -9.39
C PRO A 44 5.00 -0.19 -10.13
N PRO A 45 5.28 1.10 -9.90
CA PRO A 45 6.39 1.78 -10.55
C PRO A 45 7.74 1.13 -10.20
N ARG A 46 7.86 0.58 -8.99
CA ARG A 46 9.12 0.11 -8.40
C ARG A 46 8.94 -1.22 -7.66
N GLN A 47 10.07 -1.94 -7.55
CA GLN A 47 10.26 -3.08 -6.65
C GLN A 47 11.42 -2.75 -5.69
N HIS A 48 11.27 -3.02 -4.40
CA HIS A 48 12.28 -2.79 -3.35
C HIS A 48 13.31 -3.92 -3.28
N VAL A 49 14.01 -4.15 -4.40
CA VAL A 49 15.13 -5.06 -4.53
C VAL A 49 16.24 -4.38 -5.32
N ASP A 50 17.45 -4.93 -5.25
CA ASP A 50 18.56 -4.48 -6.09
C ASP A 50 18.21 -4.61 -7.57
N GLU A 51 18.74 -3.71 -8.41
CA GLU A 51 18.38 -3.62 -9.83
C GLU A 51 18.64 -4.94 -10.59
N GLU A 52 19.69 -5.67 -10.21
CA GLU A 52 20.03 -6.99 -10.76
C GLU A 52 18.97 -8.07 -10.46
N CYS A 53 18.19 -7.89 -9.40
CA CYS A 53 17.11 -8.78 -8.98
C CYS A 53 15.71 -8.27 -9.36
N ALA A 54 15.60 -7.00 -9.76
CA ALA A 54 14.32 -6.39 -10.09
C ALA A 54 13.77 -6.95 -11.40
N ILE A 55 12.48 -7.29 -11.42
CA ILE A 55 11.85 -7.71 -12.67
C ILE A 55 11.66 -6.50 -13.60
N PRO A 56 11.72 -6.70 -14.94
CA PRO A 56 11.49 -5.64 -15.91
C PRO A 56 10.14 -4.94 -15.73
N ALA A 57 10.05 -3.66 -16.13
CA ALA A 57 8.82 -2.88 -16.03
C ALA A 57 7.63 -3.52 -16.75
N CYS A 58 7.86 -4.10 -17.94
CA CYS A 58 6.82 -4.81 -18.70
C CYS A 58 6.28 -6.05 -17.97
N ASP A 59 7.08 -6.70 -17.13
CA ASP A 59 6.62 -7.80 -16.29
C ASP A 59 5.87 -7.29 -15.05
N ARG A 60 6.28 -6.14 -14.47
CA ARG A 60 5.53 -5.46 -13.40
C ARG A 60 4.11 -5.09 -13.83
N GLU A 61 3.94 -4.69 -15.09
CA GLU A 61 2.63 -4.40 -15.69
C GLU A 61 1.68 -5.60 -15.75
N ARG A 62 2.12 -6.81 -15.43
CA ARG A 62 1.27 -8.00 -15.36
C ARG A 62 0.64 -8.20 -13.99
N PHE A 63 1.19 -7.58 -12.95
CA PHE A 63 0.69 -7.68 -11.58
C PHE A 63 -0.50 -6.75 -11.37
N ARG A 64 -1.48 -7.22 -10.59
CA ARG A 64 -2.70 -6.48 -10.28
C ARG A 64 -2.94 -6.51 -8.79
N LEU A 65 -3.42 -5.39 -8.28
CA LEU A 65 -4.06 -5.38 -6.97
C LEU A 65 -5.43 -6.05 -7.07
N PRO A 66 -5.87 -6.75 -6.01
CA PRO A 66 -7.25 -7.19 -5.89
C PRO A 66 -8.23 -6.00 -5.92
N ALA A 67 -9.49 -6.25 -6.23
CA ALA A 67 -10.52 -5.21 -6.25
C ALA A 67 -10.67 -4.47 -4.91
N ARG A 68 -10.38 -5.16 -3.80
CA ARG A 68 -10.27 -4.62 -2.44
C ARG A 68 -9.11 -5.28 -1.73
N PHE A 69 -8.36 -4.52 -0.95
CA PHE A 69 -7.20 -5.02 -0.21
C PHE A 69 -7.00 -4.23 1.08
N GLU A 70 -6.45 -4.88 2.09
CA GLU A 70 -6.12 -4.25 3.36
C GLU A 70 -4.67 -3.80 3.40
N ILE A 71 -4.46 -2.60 3.93
CA ILE A 71 -3.15 -2.05 4.25
C ILE A 71 -3.13 -1.59 5.71
N TYR A 72 -1.96 -1.61 6.31
CA TYR A 72 -1.77 -1.15 7.68
C TYR A 72 -0.44 -0.40 7.82
N THR A 73 -0.39 0.48 8.81
CA THR A 73 0.83 1.16 9.22
C THR A 73 0.79 1.45 10.72
N GLU A 74 1.93 1.81 11.29
CA GLU A 74 2.02 2.33 12.65
C GLU A 74 2.26 3.84 12.60
N CYS A 75 1.45 4.63 13.29
CA CYS A 75 1.72 6.05 13.40
C CYS A 75 2.98 6.30 14.22
N GLU A 76 4.00 6.92 13.64
CA GLU A 76 5.27 7.17 14.33
C GLU A 76 5.12 8.00 15.61
N ARG A 77 4.16 8.93 15.64
CA ARG A 77 3.96 9.87 16.74
C ARG A 77 3.24 9.26 17.94
N CYS A 78 2.09 8.62 17.72
CA CYS A 78 1.26 8.09 18.80
C CYS A 78 1.35 6.56 18.94
N ARG A 79 2.15 5.90 18.09
CA ARG A 79 2.37 4.44 18.08
C ARG A 79 1.09 3.63 17.92
N ALA A 80 0.04 4.26 17.42
CA ALA A 80 -1.23 3.59 17.13
C ALA A 80 -1.10 2.83 15.82
N TRP A 81 -1.54 1.57 15.81
CA TRP A 81 -1.74 0.81 14.59
C TRP A 81 -2.97 1.34 13.87
N ILE A 82 -2.78 1.70 12.60
CA ILE A 82 -3.81 2.22 11.73
C ILE A 82 -3.99 1.25 10.58
N GLU A 83 -5.24 0.96 10.24
CA GLU A 83 -5.60 0.12 9.10
C GLU A 83 -6.43 0.94 8.10
N ALA A 84 -6.32 0.58 6.83
CA ALA A 84 -7.12 1.15 5.76
C ALA A 84 -7.47 0.08 4.73
N GLU A 85 -8.62 0.24 4.08
CA GLU A 85 -9.05 -0.56 2.94
C GLU A 85 -8.81 0.24 1.66
N GLY A 86 -8.03 -0.33 0.74
CA GLY A 86 -7.86 0.18 -0.62
C GLY A 86 -8.85 -0.51 -1.57
N SER A 87 -9.33 0.22 -2.58
CA SER A 87 -10.18 -0.35 -3.64
C SER A 87 -9.75 0.06 -5.03
N CYS A 88 -9.91 -0.86 -5.98
CA CYS A 88 -9.55 -0.68 -7.38
C CYS A 88 -10.77 -0.58 -8.28
N GLU A 89 -10.75 0.39 -9.20
CA GLU A 89 -11.68 0.50 -10.32
C GLU A 89 -10.89 0.31 -11.63
N GLY A 90 -11.27 -0.69 -12.44
CA GLY A 90 -10.59 -0.95 -13.72
C GLY A 90 -9.08 -1.23 -13.59
N ASP A 91 -8.69 -2.06 -12.63
CA ASP A 91 -7.29 -2.39 -12.27
C ASP A 91 -6.47 -1.23 -11.67
N VAL A 92 -7.06 -0.06 -11.46
CA VAL A 92 -6.36 1.09 -10.87
C VAL A 92 -6.82 1.26 -9.44
N TRP A 93 -5.89 1.37 -8.50
CA TRP A 93 -6.21 1.75 -7.12
C TRP A 93 -6.75 3.19 -7.10
N THR A 94 -8.04 3.36 -6.81
CA THR A 94 -8.71 4.66 -6.89
C THR A 94 -9.10 5.24 -5.54
N ARG A 95 -9.42 4.40 -4.54
CA ARG A 95 -9.85 4.88 -3.21
C ARG A 95 -9.13 4.16 -2.09
N VAL A 96 -9.03 4.85 -0.97
CA VAL A 96 -8.51 4.30 0.28
C VAL A 96 -9.25 4.95 1.45
N GLU A 97 -9.70 4.12 2.38
CA GLU A 97 -10.54 4.53 3.51
C GLU A 97 -9.99 3.94 4.81
N LEU A 98 -9.91 4.75 5.87
CA LEU A 98 -9.48 4.28 7.18
C LEU A 98 -10.52 3.31 7.75
N VAL A 99 -10.08 2.17 8.26
CA VAL A 99 -10.96 1.20 8.91
C VAL A 99 -11.14 1.61 10.37
N GLU A 100 -12.36 2.02 10.73
CA GLU A 100 -12.71 2.27 12.13
C GLU A 100 -12.87 0.93 12.85
N ARG A 101 -11.87 0.55 13.66
CA ARG A 101 -12.04 -0.55 14.61
C ARG A 101 -12.68 0.02 15.89
N PRO A 102 -13.89 -0.41 16.28
CA PRO A 102 -14.42 -0.07 17.60
C PRO A 102 -13.50 -0.68 18.67
N ASP A 103 -13.08 0.16 19.61
CA ASP A 103 -12.31 -0.23 20.80
C ASP A 103 -13.10 -1.21 21.70
#